data_AF-B4QDT1-F1
#
_entry.id   AF-B4QDT1-F1
#
_cell.length_a   1.000
_cell.length_b   1.000
_cell.length_c   1.000
_cell.angle_alpha   90.00
_cell.angle_beta   90.00
_cell.angle_gamma   90.00
#
_symmetry.space_group_name_H-M   'P 1'
#
loop_
_entity.id
_entity.type
_entity.pdbx_description
1 polymer ?
#
loop_
_entity_poly.entity_id
_entity_poly.type
_entity_poly.pdbx_seq_one_letter_code
_entity_poly.pdbx_strand_id
1 'polypeptide(L)'
;ANLPVAYRKCRFSDENNLQYTPCRLECRIKWALSLCNCKPYFYVAAPEAPICKVSGMLCLARAKWLQRPCECYPSCQEETFTIFKASDQTGGDGSYTGERFERTLIINMQIARMGINRRVVFSTDQLIMSFGGAIGLFLGASFMTIYGLLYFLLTFIAYTCKNRFCKR
;
A
#
# COMPACT_ATOMS: atom_id res chain seq x y z
N ALA A 1 15.20 -1.14 -7.11
CA ALA A 1 13.94 -0.81 -6.41
C ALA A 1 13.15 0.27 -7.18
N ASN A 2 13.01 0.13 -8.50
CA ASN A 2 12.41 1.15 -9.38
C ASN A 2 11.07 0.66 -9.92
N LEU A 3 10.15 0.24 -9.04
CA LEU A 3 8.79 -0.08 -9.45
C LEU A 3 7.93 1.16 -9.21
N PRO A 4 7.07 1.62 -10.13
CA PRO A 4 6.25 2.80 -9.89
C PRO A 4 5.29 2.61 -8.71
N VAL A 5 4.91 3.70 -8.04
CA VAL A 5 3.90 3.69 -6.95
C VAL A 5 2.58 3.04 -7.42
N ALA A 6 2.19 3.22 -8.69
CA ALA A 6 0.99 2.62 -9.26
C ALA A 6 0.96 1.08 -9.16
N TYR A 7 2.12 0.43 -9.32
CA TYR A 7 2.24 -1.03 -9.19
C TYR A 7 2.41 -1.46 -7.74
N ARG A 8 3.17 -0.71 -6.93
CA ARG A 8 3.43 -1.05 -5.52
C ARG A 8 2.24 -0.80 -4.59
N LYS A 9 1.36 0.16 -4.95
CA LYS A 9 0.24 0.65 -4.11
C LYS A 9 0.65 1.04 -2.69
N CYS A 10 1.91 1.43 -2.50
CA CYS A 10 2.49 1.92 -1.26
C CYS A 10 3.55 2.97 -1.58
N ARG A 11 3.92 3.82 -0.60
CA ARG A 11 5.00 4.79 -0.72
C ARG A 11 6.11 4.54 0.29
N PHE A 12 7.35 4.78 -0.11
CA PHE A 12 8.48 4.84 0.82
C PHE A 12 8.59 6.25 1.45
N SER A 13 9.35 6.37 2.54
CA SER A 13 9.47 7.62 3.30
C SER A 13 10.17 8.73 2.52
N ASP A 14 11.08 8.37 1.61
CA ASP A 14 11.84 9.23 0.70
C ASP A 14 11.01 9.72 -0.50
N GLU A 15 9.98 8.98 -0.91
CA GLU A 15 9.09 9.34 -2.02
C GLU A 15 7.98 10.32 -1.60
N ASN A 16 7.99 10.76 -0.34
CA ASN A 16 6.89 11.47 0.25
C ASN A 16 7.02 12.99 0.12
N ASN A 17 6.31 13.60 -0.84
CA ASN A 17 6.21 15.06 -0.97
C ASN A 17 5.13 15.66 -0.03
N LEU A 18 5.09 15.20 1.21
CA LEU A 18 4.12 15.67 2.21
C LEU A 18 4.79 16.61 3.20
N GLN A 19 4.03 17.59 3.68
CA GLN A 19 4.52 18.54 4.68
C GLN A 19 4.54 17.90 6.07
N TYR A 20 3.63 16.95 6.33
CA TYR A 20 3.56 16.22 7.59
C TYR A 20 3.36 14.72 7.36
N THR A 21 4.21 13.89 7.99
CA THR A 21 4.12 12.42 7.95
C THR A 21 3.40 11.90 9.20
N PRO A 22 2.44 10.95 9.09
CA PRO A 22 2.00 10.23 7.88
C PRO A 22 0.91 10.95 7.06
N CYS A 23 0.71 10.55 5.80
CA CYS A 23 -0.32 11.09 4.88
C CYS A 23 -1.71 11.24 5.49
N ARG A 24 -2.15 10.21 6.23
CA ARG A 24 -3.48 10.21 6.85
C ARG A 24 -3.59 11.28 7.94
N LEU A 25 -2.50 11.63 8.62
CA LEU A 25 -2.46 12.71 9.60
C LEU A 25 -2.65 14.06 8.90
N GLU A 26 -1.87 14.34 7.85
CA GLU A 26 -2.00 15.59 7.08
C GLU A 26 -3.40 15.74 6.47
N CYS A 27 -3.93 14.69 5.85
CA CYS A 27 -5.29 14.69 5.29
C CYS A 27 -6.35 15.02 6.34
N ARG A 28 -6.25 14.41 7.52
CA ARG A 28 -7.18 14.67 8.64
C ARG A 28 -7.07 16.09 9.16
N ILE A 29 -5.86 16.64 9.27
CA ILE A 29 -5.66 18.04 9.65
C ILE A 29 -6.30 18.98 8.62
N LYS A 30 -6.11 18.72 7.31
CA LYS A 30 -6.76 19.50 6.23
C LYS A 30 -8.29 19.43 6.29
N TRP A 31 -8.85 18.26 6.57
CA TRP A 31 -10.30 18.11 6.80
C TRP A 31 -10.77 18.88 8.04
N ALA A 32 -10.03 18.82 9.14
CA ALA A 32 -10.39 19.54 10.36
C ALA A 32 -10.38 21.06 10.15
N LEU A 33 -9.37 21.57 9.44
CA LEU A 33 -9.25 22.98 9.08
C LEU A 33 -10.36 23.42 8.13
N SER A 34 -10.67 22.65 7.09
CA SER A 34 -11.74 23.01 6.14
C SER A 34 -13.15 23.00 6.75
N LEU A 35 -13.42 22.15 7.74
CA LEU A 35 -14.74 22.03 8.35
C LEU A 35 -14.96 22.99 9.52
N CYS A 36 -13.98 23.12 10.41
CA CYS A 36 -14.12 23.83 11.68
C CYS A 36 -12.99 24.83 11.94
N ASN A 37 -12.12 25.11 10.96
CA ASN A 37 -11.01 26.07 11.02
C ASN A 37 -10.04 25.86 12.19
N CYS A 38 -9.94 24.64 12.70
CA CYS A 38 -9.03 24.31 13.79
C CYS A 38 -8.57 22.85 13.70
N LYS A 39 -7.43 22.54 14.33
CA LYS A 39 -6.93 21.16 14.46
C LYS A 39 -7.15 20.62 15.89
N PRO A 40 -7.39 19.30 16.05
CA PRO A 40 -7.42 18.68 17.38
C PRO A 40 -6.10 18.86 18.15
N TYR A 41 -6.21 18.99 19.47
CA TYR A 41 -5.06 19.23 20.37
C TYR A 41 -4.03 18.08 20.38
N PHE A 42 -4.46 16.84 20.09
CA PHE A 42 -3.58 15.68 20.05
C PHE A 42 -2.74 15.60 18.76
N TYR A 43 -2.94 16.50 17.80
CA TYR A 43 -2.10 16.59 16.61
C TYR A 43 -0.99 17.61 16.79
N VAL A 44 0.22 17.10 16.99
CA VAL A 44 1.45 17.91 17.09
C VAL A 44 1.85 18.51 15.72
N ALA A 45 1.55 17.81 14.63
CA ALA A 45 1.79 18.30 13.26
C ALA A 45 1.00 19.59 12.95
N ALA A 46 1.50 20.40 12.00
CA ALA A 46 0.97 21.73 11.66
C ALA A 46 0.92 22.69 12.87
N PRO A 47 2.06 23.16 13.41
CA PRO A 47 2.08 24.09 14.54
C PRO A 47 1.47 25.46 14.20
N GLU A 48 1.53 25.85 12.92
CA GLU A 48 0.94 27.07 12.35
C GLU A 48 -0.59 27.11 12.48
N ALA A 49 -1.24 25.94 12.57
CA ALA A 49 -2.69 25.82 12.59
C ALA A 49 -3.26 25.99 14.01
N PRO A 50 -4.38 26.73 14.17
CA PRO A 50 -4.98 26.97 15.47
C PRO A 50 -5.55 25.68 16.09
N ILE A 51 -5.33 25.52 17.40
CA ILE A 51 -5.81 24.37 18.16
C ILE A 51 -7.30 24.54 18.49
N CYS A 52 -8.10 23.50 18.29
CA CYS A 52 -9.52 23.50 18.61
C CYS A 52 -9.76 23.62 20.12
N LYS A 53 -10.61 24.59 20.50
CA LYS A 53 -11.27 24.61 21.82
C LYS A 53 -12.36 23.53 21.88
N VAL A 54 -13.02 23.38 23.04
CA VAL A 54 -14.12 22.43 23.25
C VAL A 54 -15.24 22.59 22.21
N SER A 55 -15.59 23.83 21.85
CA SER A 55 -16.58 24.12 20.80
C SER A 55 -16.14 23.62 19.41
N GLY A 56 -14.86 23.77 19.06
CA GLY A 56 -14.28 23.26 17.82
C GLY A 56 -14.26 21.73 17.78
N MET A 57 -13.94 21.09 18.91
CA MET A 57 -14.01 19.63 19.04
C MET A 57 -15.46 19.11 18.86
N LEU A 58 -16.45 19.85 19.36
CA LEU A 58 -17.87 19.52 19.16
C LEU A 58 -18.30 19.69 17.70
N CYS A 59 -17.81 20.73 17.01
CA CYS A 59 -17.99 20.93 15.57
C CYS A 59 -17.45 19.74 14.78
N LEU A 60 -16.21 19.31 15.05
CA LEU A 60 -15.58 18.19 14.38
C LEU A 60 -16.35 16.89 14.60
N ALA A 61 -16.79 16.62 15.84
CA ALA A 61 -17.60 15.46 16.17
C ALA A 61 -18.91 15.42 15.37
N ARG A 62 -19.64 16.55 15.30
CA ARG A 62 -20.88 16.67 14.51
C ARG A 62 -20.63 16.53 13.01
N ALA A 63 -19.53 17.10 12.50
CA ALA A 63 -19.17 17.06 11.10
C ALA A 63 -18.62 15.69 10.64
N LYS A 64 -18.48 14.72 11.57
CA LYS A 64 -17.94 13.37 11.33
C LYS A 64 -16.63 13.41 10.53
N TRP A 65 -15.75 14.34 10.88
CA TRP A 65 -14.52 14.61 10.13
C TRP A 65 -13.63 13.37 9.93
N LEU A 66 -13.63 12.40 10.87
CA LEU A 66 -12.90 11.13 10.73
C LEU A 66 -13.41 10.21 9.60
N GLN A 67 -14.69 10.34 9.21
CA GLN A 67 -15.30 9.55 8.15
C GLN A 67 -15.04 10.12 6.75
N ARG A 68 -14.43 11.32 6.67
CA ARG A 68 -14.09 11.92 5.38
C ARG A 68 -13.01 11.09 4.69
N PRO A 69 -13.15 10.84 3.38
CA PRO A 69 -12.21 9.99 2.66
C PRO A 69 -10.82 10.64 2.59
N CYS A 70 -9.79 9.81 2.73
CA CYS A 70 -8.40 10.19 2.53
C CYS A 70 -7.77 9.20 1.57
N GLU A 71 -7.46 9.65 0.35
CA GLU A 71 -6.77 8.87 -0.67
C GLU A 71 -5.27 8.85 -0.37
N CYS A 72 -4.89 8.01 0.61
CA CYS A 72 -3.50 7.82 1.01
C CYS A 72 -3.05 6.39 0.73
N TYR A 73 -1.89 6.24 0.10
CA TYR A 73 -1.19 4.97 0.06
C TYR A 73 -0.53 4.67 1.42
N PRO A 74 -0.55 3.41 1.88
CA PRO A 74 0.18 3.00 3.09
C PRO A 74 1.69 3.08 2.89
N SER A 75 2.45 3.03 3.98
CA SER A 75 3.90 2.91 3.91
C SER A 75 4.30 1.55 3.34
N CYS A 76 5.34 1.51 2.50
CA CYS A 76 5.86 0.24 1.96
C CYS A 76 6.62 -0.58 3.02
N GLN A 77 7.16 0.08 4.04
CA GLN A 77 7.79 -0.54 5.19
C GLN A 77 6.93 -0.21 6.42
N GLU A 78 6.48 -1.24 7.10
CA GLU A 78 5.69 -1.13 8.32
C GLU A 78 6.07 -2.28 9.25
N GLU A 79 6.16 -1.98 10.54
CA GLU A 79 6.41 -2.97 11.59
C GLU A 79 5.11 -3.14 12.38
N THR A 80 4.57 -4.37 12.37
CA THR A 80 3.33 -4.68 13.09
C THR A 80 3.62 -5.63 14.25
N PHE A 81 3.14 -5.28 15.44
CA PHE A 81 3.24 -6.13 16.62
C PHE A 81 1.93 -6.88 16.84
N THR A 82 2.01 -8.20 17.04
CA THR A 82 0.85 -9.05 17.37
C THR A 82 1.02 -9.59 18.78
N ILE A 83 -0.06 -9.53 19.57
CA ILE A 83 -0.06 -9.98 20.96
C ILE A 83 -0.47 -11.45 20.97
N PHE A 84 0.45 -12.36 21.30
CA PHE A 84 0.20 -13.80 21.23
C PHE A 84 -0.36 -14.41 22.52
N LYS A 85 -0.06 -13.83 23.68
CA LYS A 85 -0.56 -14.27 24.98
C LYS A 85 -0.77 -13.07 25.89
N ALA A 86 -1.98 -12.92 26.40
CA ALA A 86 -2.28 -12.07 27.55
C ALA A 86 -2.54 -13.01 28.73
N SER A 87 -1.71 -12.92 29.77
CA SER A 87 -1.90 -13.65 31.01
C SER A 87 -2.43 -12.70 32.06
N ASP A 88 -3.63 -12.97 32.57
CA ASP A 88 -4.16 -12.23 33.70
C ASP A 88 -3.46 -12.66 34.99
N GLN A 89 -3.01 -11.68 35.78
CA GLN A 89 -2.48 -11.97 37.11
C GLN A 89 -3.66 -12.21 38.05
N THR A 90 -3.90 -13.47 38.41
CA THR A 90 -4.74 -13.78 39.57
C THR A 90 -3.88 -13.62 40.81
N GLY A 91 -3.84 -12.41 41.36
CA GLY A 91 -3.20 -12.13 42.64
C GLY A 91 -4.20 -12.33 43.77
N GLY A 92 -4.01 -13.36 44.59
CA GLY A 92 -4.76 -13.54 45.83
C GLY A 92 -4.71 -14.98 46.33
N ASP A 93 -4.06 -15.20 47.46
CA ASP A 93 -4.41 -16.33 48.33
C ASP A 93 -5.84 -16.09 48.85
N GLY A 94 -6.65 -17.15 48.92
CA GLY A 94 -8.11 -17.10 49.10
C GLY A 94 -8.60 -16.50 50.43
N SER A 95 -7.72 -15.90 51.22
CA SER A 95 -7.97 -15.43 52.59
C SER A 95 -7.60 -13.96 52.85
N TYR A 96 -7.29 -13.14 51.84
CA TYR A 96 -6.97 -11.72 52.05
C TYR A 96 -8.13 -10.78 51.66
N THR A 97 -8.87 -10.30 52.66
CA THR A 97 -9.92 -9.27 52.56
C THR A 97 -9.35 -7.87 52.83
N GLY A 98 -8.43 -7.41 51.99
CA GLY A 98 -7.91 -6.05 52.06
C GLY A 98 -8.14 -5.33 50.74
N GLU A 99 -8.84 -4.19 50.77
CA GLU A 99 -8.91 -3.28 49.63
C GLU A 99 -7.49 -2.89 49.19
N ARG A 100 -7.01 -3.46 48.10
CA ARG A 100 -5.79 -3.01 47.43
C ARG A 100 -6.09 -2.77 45.96
N PHE A 101 -6.30 -1.50 45.63
CA PHE A 101 -6.27 -0.97 44.27
C PHE A 101 -4.84 -0.96 43.68
N GLU A 102 -3.99 -1.91 44.05
CA GLU A 102 -2.67 -2.12 43.45
C GLU A 102 -2.82 -3.16 42.35
N ARG A 103 -3.29 -2.73 41.18
CA ARG A 103 -3.24 -3.54 39.97
C ARG A 103 -1.83 -3.46 39.40
N THR A 104 -0.94 -4.34 39.87
CA THR A 104 0.38 -4.49 39.27
C THR A 104 0.21 -5.11 37.88
N LEU A 105 0.56 -4.37 36.82
CA LEU A 105 0.53 -4.87 35.46
C LEU A 105 1.95 -5.30 35.06
N ILE A 106 2.23 -6.60 35.11
CA ILE A 106 3.51 -7.15 34.61
C ILE A 106 3.39 -7.39 33.11
N ILE A 107 4.03 -6.53 32.32
CA ILE A 107 4.07 -6.65 30.85
C ILE A 107 5.35 -7.41 30.46
N ASN A 108 5.23 -8.71 30.22
CA ASN A 108 6.32 -9.50 29.64
C ASN A 108 6.23 -9.47 28.12
N MET A 109 7.08 -8.67 27.46
CA MET A 109 7.11 -8.55 26.00
C MET A 109 8.21 -9.42 25.41
N GLN A 110 7.83 -10.49 24.72
CA GLN A 110 8.74 -11.30 23.90
C GLN A 110 8.58 -10.90 22.44
N ILE A 111 9.61 -10.26 21.88
CA ILE A 111 9.58 -9.73 20.51
C ILE A 111 10.14 -10.79 19.56
N ALA A 112 9.27 -11.52 18.88
CA ALA A 112 9.67 -12.34 17.73
C ALA A 112 9.71 -11.46 16.47
N ARG A 113 10.84 -11.48 15.75
CA ARG A 113 11.00 -10.73 14.50
C ARG A 113 10.72 -11.65 13.31
N MET A 114 9.61 -11.40 12.62
CA MET A 114 9.30 -12.03 11.33
C MET A 114 9.22 -10.95 10.24
N GLY A 115 9.88 -11.18 9.11
CA GLY A 115 9.90 -10.25 7.98
C GLY A 115 9.15 -10.82 6.79
N ILE A 116 8.17 -10.08 6.28
CA ILE A 116 7.43 -10.44 5.06
C ILE A 116 7.79 -9.44 3.97
N ASN A 117 8.40 -9.92 2.89
CA ASN A 117 8.74 -9.09 1.73
C ASN A 117 7.83 -9.42 0.56
N ARG A 118 7.12 -8.42 0.02
CA ARG A 118 6.32 -8.58 -1.20
C ARG A 118 7.24 -8.49 -2.42
N ARG A 119 7.21 -9.51 -3.27
CA ARG A 119 7.94 -9.55 -4.55
C ARG A 119 6.95 -9.62 -5.71
N VAL A 120 7.33 -9.06 -6.86
CA VAL A 120 6.54 -9.19 -8.09
C VAL A 120 6.58 -10.65 -8.53
N VAL A 121 5.41 -11.24 -8.77
CA VAL A 121 5.27 -12.69 -9.05
C VAL A 121 5.80 -13.04 -10.44
N PHE A 122 5.62 -12.17 -11.43
CA PHE A 122 6.13 -12.33 -12.78
C PHE A 122 6.81 -11.05 -13.26
N SER A 123 8.11 -11.15 -13.51
CA SER A 123 8.84 -10.11 -14.23
C SER A 123 8.66 -10.32 -15.75
N THR A 124 8.83 -9.26 -16.54
CA THR A 124 8.64 -9.31 -17.99
C THR A 124 9.60 -10.29 -18.68
N ASP A 125 10.80 -10.47 -18.15
CA ASP A 125 11.78 -11.47 -18.60
C ASP A 125 11.26 -12.91 -18.40
N GLN A 126 10.67 -13.19 -17.23
CA GLN A 126 10.10 -14.51 -16.93
C GLN A 126 8.88 -14.80 -17.79
N LEU A 127 8.09 -13.77 -18.12
CA LEU A 127 6.95 -13.88 -19.03
C LEU A 127 7.42 -14.29 -20.43
N ILE A 128 8.44 -13.61 -20.97
CA ILE A 128 9.00 -13.90 -22.30
C ILE A 128 9.62 -15.30 -22.33
N MET A 129 10.37 -15.67 -21.29
CA MET A 129 10.97 -17.00 -21.18
C MET A 129 9.92 -18.11 -21.15
N SER A 130 8.84 -17.94 -20.38
CA SER A 130 7.77 -18.93 -20.26
C SER A 130 6.99 -19.09 -21.57
N PHE A 131 6.59 -17.99 -22.23
CA PHE A 131 5.92 -18.06 -23.52
C PHE A 131 6.82 -18.60 -24.63
N GLY A 132 8.09 -18.17 -24.67
CA GLY A 132 9.06 -18.66 -25.63
C GLY A 132 9.29 -20.17 -25.49
N GLY A 133 9.37 -20.68 -24.26
CA GLY A 133 9.47 -22.11 -23.98
C GLY A 133 8.24 -22.88 -24.46
N ALA A 134 7.03 -22.38 -24.19
CA ALA A 134 5.80 -23.02 -24.65
C ALA A 134 5.69 -23.05 -26.18
N ILE A 135 5.95 -21.93 -26.85
CA ILE A 135 5.91 -21.82 -28.32
C ILE A 135 6.98 -22.72 -28.96
N GLY A 136 8.20 -22.73 -28.41
CA GLY A 136 9.29 -23.56 -28.90
C GLY A 136 9.03 -25.06 -28.75
N LEU A 137 8.44 -25.49 -27.63
CA LEU A 137 8.18 -26.91 -27.36
C LEU A 137 6.97 -27.44 -28.15
N PHE A 138 5.86 -26.70 -28.19
CA PHE A 138 4.61 -27.18 -28.79
C PHE A 138 4.51 -26.92 -30.30
N LEU A 139 5.05 -25.80 -30.79
CA LEU A 139 4.97 -25.44 -32.21
C LEU A 139 6.29 -25.69 -32.96
N GLY A 140 7.39 -25.99 -32.25
CA GLY A 140 8.73 -26.02 -32.84
C GLY A 140 9.15 -24.67 -33.43
N ALA A 141 8.46 -23.58 -33.06
CA ALA A 141 8.64 -22.27 -33.64
C ALA A 141 9.73 -21.52 -32.90
N SER A 142 10.70 -21.02 -33.65
CA SER A 142 11.79 -20.19 -33.15
C SER A 142 11.73 -18.78 -33.74
N PHE A 143 12.60 -17.88 -33.28
CA PHE A 143 12.75 -16.54 -33.87
C PHE A 143 12.96 -16.58 -35.38
N MET A 144 13.72 -17.57 -35.88
CA MET A 144 13.96 -17.76 -37.32
C MET A 144 12.68 -18.14 -38.07
N THR A 145 11.84 -18.99 -37.47
CA THR A 145 10.54 -19.37 -38.05
C THR A 145 9.60 -18.17 -38.16
N ILE A 146 9.58 -17.30 -37.14
CA ILE A 146 8.78 -16.07 -37.13
C ILE A 146 9.27 -15.08 -38.19
N TYR A 147 10.59 -14.90 -38.33
CA TYR A 147 11.17 -14.04 -39.36
C TYR A 147 10.81 -14.52 -40.78
N GLY A 148 10.91 -15.83 -41.03
CA GLY A 148 10.48 -16.43 -42.30
C GLY A 148 9.00 -16.18 -42.59
N LEU A 149 8.12 -16.43 -41.62
CA LEU A 149 6.68 -16.17 -41.75
C LEU A 149 6.38 -14.69 -42.04
N LEU A 150 7.04 -13.76 -41.35
CA LEU A 150 6.87 -12.33 -41.61
C LEU A 150 7.30 -11.94 -43.02
N TYR A 151 8.45 -12.46 -43.49
CA TYR A 151 8.91 -12.23 -44.86
C TYR A 151 7.89 -12.73 -45.89
N PHE A 152 7.44 -13.98 -45.76
CA PHE A 152 6.42 -14.54 -46.66
C PHE A 152 5.11 -13.76 -46.61
N LEU A 153 4.62 -13.38 -45.42
CA LEU A 153 3.41 -12.58 -45.28
C LEU A 153 3.55 -11.21 -45.94
N LEU A 154 4.67 -10.51 -45.75
CA LEU A 154 4.93 -9.22 -46.38
C LEU A 154 5.01 -9.33 -47.91
N THR A 155 5.69 -10.35 -48.44
CA THR A 155 5.75 -10.59 -49.89
C THR A 155 4.38 -10.94 -50.45
N PHE A 156 3.60 -11.78 -49.76
CA PHE A 156 2.24 -12.14 -50.16
C PHE A 156 1.30 -10.94 -50.16
N ILE A 157 1.37 -10.08 -49.13
CA ILE A 157 0.61 -8.83 -49.07
C ILE A 157 1.03 -7.89 -50.20
N ALA A 158 2.34 -7.70 -50.42
CA ALA A 158 2.83 -6.84 -51.50
C ALA A 158 2.38 -7.34 -52.88
N TYR A 159 2.43 -8.65 -53.11
CA TYR A 159 1.96 -9.26 -54.35
C TYR A 159 0.45 -9.09 -54.52
N THR A 160 -0.34 -9.36 -53.47
CA THR A 160 -1.80 -9.21 -53.48
C THR A 160 -2.21 -7.75 -53.65
N CYS A 161 -1.51 -6.81 -53.03
CA CYS A 161 -1.69 -5.37 -53.21
C CYS A 161 -1.36 -4.94 -54.64
N LYS A 162 -0.24 -5.40 -55.21
CA LYS A 162 0.12 -5.15 -56.62
C LYS A 162 -0.94 -5.71 -57.57
N ASN A 163 -1.45 -6.91 -57.32
CA ASN A 163 -2.49 -7.54 -58.14
C ASN A 163 -3.87 -6.86 -57.97
N ARG A 164 -4.19 -6.31 -56.80
CA ARG A 164 -5.40 -5.48 -56.61
C ARG A 164 -5.26 -4.08 -57.22
N PHE A 165 -4.07 -3.47 -57.20
CA PHE A 165 -3.82 -2.17 -57.80
C PHE A 165 -3.71 -2.22 -59.34
N CYS A 166 -3.21 -3.32 -59.94
CA CYS A 166 -3.21 -3.53 -61.39
C CYS A 166 -4.57 -3.92 -61.98
N LYS A 167 -5.62 -4.08 -61.15
CA LYS A 167 -6.98 -4.45 -61.58
C LYS A 167 -7.97 -3.29 -61.47
N ARG A 168 -7.48 -2.05 -61.33
CA ARG A 168 -8.28 -0.83 -61.38
C ARG A 168 -7.86 0.02 -62.56
#